data_AF-K0C112-F1
#
_entry.id   AF-K0C112-F1
#
_cell.length_a   1.000
_cell.length_b   1.000
_cell.length_c   1.000
_cell.angle_alpha   90.00
_cell.angle_beta   90.00
_cell.angle_gamma   90.00
#
_symmetry.space_group_name_H-M   'P 1'
#
loop_
_entity.id
_entity.type
_entity.pdbx_description
1 polymer ?
#
loop_
_entity_poly.entity_id
_entity_poly.type
_entity_poly.pdbx_seq_one_letter_code
_entity_poly.pdbx_strand_id
1 'polypeptide(L)'
;MKKDISHIMRFLVAKLFTFIFFGMALAIIFSLAQTIIQGILAGKDIMQIFLSGVNTGIIALAVFELALVINKEYSGEEEHEDAVESLRRTIPRFIGTVCIALSLEALIMVIKYSQLELAGNLYYPVAIITSTALLLASLGVFLHLTRKNNGTSPVHADG
;
A
#
# COMPACT_ATOMS: atom_id res chain seq x y z
N MET A 1 34.63 9.92 4.23
CA MET A 1 34.11 11.31 4.22
C MET A 1 33.01 11.58 3.21
N LYS A 2 33.20 11.44 1.87
CA LYS A 2 32.07 11.61 0.90
C LYS A 2 31.00 10.51 1.01
N LYS A 3 31.38 9.28 1.34
CA LYS A 3 30.47 8.13 1.49
C LYS A 3 29.51 8.34 2.67
N ASP A 4 30.03 8.81 3.81
CA ASP A 4 29.27 9.07 5.04
C ASP A 4 28.15 10.12 4.85
N ILE A 5 28.43 11.19 4.10
CA ILE A 5 27.46 12.28 3.85
C ILE A 5 26.27 11.78 3.02
N SER A 6 26.50 10.89 2.04
CA SER A 6 25.41 10.33 1.23
C SER A 6 24.50 9.41 2.04
N HIS A 7 25.06 8.63 2.98
CA HIS A 7 24.25 7.75 3.84
C HIS A 7 23.43 8.56 4.84
N ILE A 8 24.02 9.57 5.46
CA ILE A 8 23.33 10.49 6.37
C ILE A 8 22.19 11.22 5.64
N MET A 9 22.41 11.71 4.41
CA MET A 9 21.36 12.37 3.64
C MET A 9 20.19 11.44 3.31
N ARG A 10 20.47 10.20 2.89
CA ARG A 10 19.42 9.21 2.61
C ARG A 10 18.61 8.87 3.86
N PHE A 11 19.28 8.68 4.99
CA PHE A 11 18.64 8.42 6.28
C PHE A 11 17.76 9.59 6.73
N LEU A 12 18.26 10.83 6.61
CA LEU A 12 17.52 12.03 7.01
C LEU A 12 16.28 12.23 6.13
N VAL A 13 16.42 12.05 4.81
CA VAL A 13 15.29 12.12 3.87
C VAL A 13 14.25 11.05 4.20
N ALA A 14 14.66 9.79 4.39
CA ALA A 14 13.74 8.72 4.72
C ALA A 14 13.00 8.97 6.04
N LYS A 15 13.71 9.44 7.08
CA LYS A 15 13.11 9.78 8.38
C LYS A 15 12.08 10.92 8.26
N LEU A 16 12.35 11.91 7.42
CA LEU A 16 11.41 12.99 7.12
C LEU A 16 10.15 12.43 6.42
N PHE A 17 10.32 11.60 5.39
CA PHE A 17 9.19 10.97 4.69
C PHE A 17 8.35 10.09 5.63
N THR A 18 8.98 9.25 6.43
CA THR A 18 8.31 8.44 7.45
C THR A 18 7.48 9.32 8.39
N PHE A 19 8.05 10.42 8.89
CA PHE A 19 7.33 11.34 9.77
C PHE A 19 6.12 11.98 9.08
N ILE A 20 6.27 12.41 7.81
CA ILE A 20 5.18 12.98 7.01
C ILE A 20 4.06 11.96 6.80
N PHE A 21 4.38 10.72 6.40
CA PHE A 21 3.37 9.69 6.15
C PHE A 21 2.66 9.26 7.44
N PHE A 22 3.38 9.12 8.56
CA PHE A 22 2.73 8.88 9.86
C PHE A 22 1.81 10.03 10.27
N GLY A 23 2.27 11.29 10.14
CA GLY A 23 1.45 12.46 10.41
C GLY A 23 0.19 12.51 9.54
N MET A 24 0.32 12.19 8.25
CA MET A 24 -0.79 12.10 7.31
C MET A 24 -1.76 10.97 7.68
N ALA A 25 -1.27 9.78 8.02
CA ALA A 25 -2.13 8.67 8.47
C ALA A 25 -2.96 9.08 9.70
N LEU A 26 -2.33 9.71 10.70
CA LEU A 26 -3.03 10.23 11.88
C LEU A 26 -4.06 11.31 11.53
N ALA A 27 -3.70 12.24 10.64
CA ALA A 27 -4.61 13.28 10.18
C ALA A 27 -5.83 12.71 9.45
N ILE A 28 -5.65 11.67 8.62
CA ILE A 28 -6.75 11.01 7.92
C ILE A 28 -7.64 10.24 8.90
N ILE A 29 -7.07 9.53 9.88
CA ILE A 29 -7.84 8.84 10.94
C ILE A 29 -8.65 9.86 11.76
N PHE A 30 -8.04 11.01 12.09
CA PHE A 30 -8.74 12.08 12.77
C PHE A 30 -9.87 12.66 11.91
N SER A 31 -9.62 12.88 10.62
CA SER A 31 -10.62 13.33 9.64
C SER A 31 -11.79 12.35 9.51
N LEU A 32 -11.51 11.04 9.52
CA LEU A 32 -12.50 9.97 9.54
C LEU A 32 -13.40 10.07 10.78
N ALA A 33 -12.81 10.21 11.97
CA ALA A 33 -13.57 10.35 13.22
C ALA A 33 -14.47 11.60 13.20
N GLN A 34 -13.94 12.73 12.72
CA GLN A 34 -14.71 13.97 12.55
C GLN A 34 -15.87 13.77 11.56
N THR A 35 -15.62 13.10 10.44
CA THR A 35 -16.64 12.82 9.42
C THR A 35 -17.78 11.97 9.96
N ILE A 36 -17.47 10.95 10.77
CA ILE A 36 -18.47 10.09 11.42
C ILE A 36 -19.31 10.89 12.41
N ILE A 37 -18.67 11.66 13.31
CA ILE A 37 -19.37 12.47 14.31
C ILE A 37 -20.29 13.49 13.64
N GLN A 38 -19.78 14.23 12.65
CA GLN A 38 -20.58 15.19 11.89
C GLN A 38 -21.70 14.52 11.09
N GLY A 39 -21.45 13.33 10.54
CA GLY A 39 -22.45 12.55 9.82
C GLY A 39 -23.63 12.16 10.72
N ILE A 40 -23.34 11.69 11.94
CA ILE A 40 -24.36 11.32 12.93
C ILE A 40 -25.14 12.56 13.40
N LEU A 41 -24.44 13.66 13.73
CA LEU A 41 -25.07 14.91 14.17
C LEU A 41 -25.96 15.53 13.09
N ALA A 42 -25.56 15.42 11.82
CA ALA A 42 -26.33 15.89 10.68
C ALA A 42 -27.48 14.95 10.27
N GLY A 43 -27.65 13.80 10.93
CA GLY A 43 -28.68 12.82 10.60
C GLY A 43 -28.52 12.19 9.20
N LYS A 44 -27.28 12.07 8.70
CA LYS A 44 -27.03 11.40 7.41
C LYS A 44 -27.37 9.92 7.50
N ASP A 45 -27.70 9.34 6.34
CA ASP A 45 -27.92 7.90 6.22
C ASP A 45 -26.69 7.11 6.71
N ILE A 46 -26.92 6.09 7.53
CA ILE A 46 -25.89 5.24 8.13
C ILE A 46 -25.03 4.59 7.04
N MET A 47 -25.63 4.14 5.94
CA MET A 47 -24.92 3.56 4.80
C MET A 47 -23.94 4.58 4.21
N GLN A 48 -24.36 5.84 4.04
CA GLN A 48 -23.48 6.88 3.49
C GLN A 48 -22.30 7.19 4.41
N ILE A 49 -22.53 7.23 5.73
CA ILE A 49 -21.47 7.41 6.73
C ILE A 49 -20.51 6.23 6.67
N PHE A 50 -21.02 5.00 6.57
CA PHE A 50 -20.22 3.79 6.51
C PHE A 50 -19.37 3.73 5.23
N LEU A 51 -19.97 3.96 4.06
CA LEU A 51 -19.25 3.97 2.78
C LEU A 51 -18.15 5.04 2.75
N SER A 52 -18.45 6.24 3.24
CA SER A 52 -17.45 7.32 3.32
C SER A 52 -16.32 6.96 4.31
N GLY A 53 -16.69 6.30 5.42
CA GLY A 53 -15.76 5.88 6.44
C GLY A 53 -14.81 4.79 5.98
N VAL A 54 -15.31 3.79 5.26
CA VAL A 54 -14.49 2.73 4.68
C VAL A 54 -13.52 3.29 3.64
N ASN A 55 -13.96 4.16 2.72
CA ASN A 55 -13.08 4.80 1.73
C ASN A 55 -11.92 5.55 2.42
N THR A 56 -12.24 6.43 3.37
CA THR A 56 -11.24 7.21 4.10
C THR A 56 -10.31 6.31 4.94
N GLY A 57 -10.86 5.26 5.57
CA GLY A 57 -10.10 4.30 6.37
C GLY A 57 -9.11 3.47 5.55
N ILE A 58 -9.49 3.07 4.33
CA ILE A 58 -8.60 2.37 3.41
C ILE A 58 -7.41 3.24 3.02
N ILE A 59 -7.65 4.52 2.72
CA ILE A 59 -6.58 5.49 2.40
C ILE A 59 -5.65 5.64 3.61
N ALA A 60 -6.20 5.77 4.82
CA ALA A 60 -5.40 5.83 6.05
C ALA A 60 -4.50 4.60 6.22
N LEU A 61 -5.05 3.40 5.99
CA LEU A 61 -4.29 2.14 6.06
C LEU A 61 -3.16 2.08 5.03
N ALA A 62 -3.41 2.48 3.78
CA ALA A 62 -2.40 2.48 2.73
C ALA A 62 -1.24 3.45 3.05
N VAL A 63 -1.57 4.64 3.55
CA VAL A 63 -0.59 5.66 3.96
C VAL A 63 0.22 5.19 5.18
N PHE A 64 -0.43 4.54 6.14
CA PHE A 64 0.23 3.96 7.31
C PHE A 64 1.19 2.84 6.92
N GLU A 65 0.77 1.93 6.03
CA GLU A 65 1.63 0.84 5.55
C GLU A 65 2.87 1.40 4.84
N LEU A 66 2.70 2.43 4.02
CA LEU A 66 3.80 3.15 3.38
C LEU A 66 4.80 3.71 4.39
N ALA A 67 4.32 4.33 5.47
CA ALA A 67 5.18 4.84 6.53
C ALA A 67 6.01 3.72 7.18
N LEU A 68 5.40 2.56 7.44
CA LEU A 68 6.08 1.40 8.01
C LEU A 68 7.13 0.82 7.06
N VAL A 69 6.81 0.75 5.77
CA VAL A 69 7.71 0.25 4.73
C VAL A 69 8.96 1.14 4.63
N ILE A 70 8.78 2.47 4.51
CA ILE A 70 9.90 3.42 4.44
C ILE A 70 10.71 3.37 5.74
N ASN A 71 10.04 3.32 6.89
CA ASN A 71 10.76 3.22 8.16
C ASN A 71 11.63 1.95 8.20
N LYS A 72 11.08 0.79 7.81
CA LYS A 72 11.81 -0.50 7.81
C LYS A 72 12.99 -0.50 6.84
N GLU A 73 12.79 -0.04 5.60
CA GLU A 73 13.84 -0.03 4.55
C GLU A 73 15.05 0.84 4.94
N TYR A 74 14.80 1.93 5.66
CA TYR A 74 15.85 2.91 5.99
C TYR A 74 16.28 2.89 7.46
N SER A 75 15.82 1.93 8.28
CA SER A 75 16.22 1.78 9.70
C SER A 75 17.65 1.27 9.89
N GLY A 76 18.37 0.93 8.81
CA GLY A 76 19.82 0.72 8.84
C GLY A 76 20.31 -0.71 9.12
N GLU A 77 19.44 -1.72 9.01
CA GLU A 77 19.83 -3.12 9.27
C GLU A 77 20.48 -3.85 8.08
N GLU A 78 20.51 -3.25 6.88
CA GLU A 78 20.93 -3.94 5.65
C GLU A 78 22.05 -3.16 4.92
N GLU A 79 23.28 -3.21 5.45
CA GLU A 79 24.46 -2.59 4.79
C GLU A 79 24.96 -3.39 3.56
N HIS A 80 24.41 -4.58 3.28
CA HIS A 80 24.90 -5.49 2.23
C HIS A 80 23.80 -6.24 1.45
N GLU A 81 22.59 -5.69 1.32
CA GLU A 81 21.60 -6.28 0.40
C GLU A 81 21.74 -5.77 -1.03
N ASP A 82 21.67 -6.72 -1.98
CA ASP A 82 21.48 -6.42 -3.39
C ASP A 82 20.23 -5.54 -3.52
N ALA A 83 20.33 -4.40 -4.23
CA ALA A 83 19.19 -3.48 -4.40
C ALA A 83 17.92 -4.16 -4.96
N VAL A 84 18.09 -5.28 -5.68
CA VAL A 84 16.99 -6.09 -6.23
C VAL A 84 16.35 -6.99 -5.16
N GLU A 85 17.07 -7.37 -4.12
CA GLU A 85 16.57 -8.17 -2.99
C GLU A 85 15.71 -7.31 -2.06
N SER A 86 16.18 -6.13 -1.65
CA SER A 86 15.39 -5.20 -0.83
C SER A 86 14.12 -4.76 -1.56
N LEU A 87 14.21 -4.49 -2.87
CA LEU A 87 13.05 -4.17 -3.71
C LEU A 87 12.00 -5.31 -3.74
N ARG A 88 12.44 -6.57 -3.72
CA ARG A 88 11.54 -7.73 -3.69
C ARG A 88 10.86 -7.97 -2.35
N ARG A 89 11.43 -7.47 -1.25
CA ARG A 89 10.77 -7.53 0.05
C ARG A 89 9.75 -6.40 0.19
N THR A 90 10.09 -5.23 -0.32
CA THR A 90 9.32 -4.00 -0.12
C THR A 90 8.19 -3.80 -1.14
N ILE A 91 8.43 -4.01 -2.44
CA ILE A 91 7.40 -3.80 -3.47
C ILE A 91 6.16 -4.66 -3.25
N PRO A 92 6.23 -5.98 -2.99
CA PRO A 92 5.03 -6.80 -2.87
C PRO A 92 4.12 -6.39 -1.72
N ARG A 93 4.72 -5.96 -0.61
CA ARG A 93 3.98 -5.47 0.55
C ARG A 93 3.23 -4.18 0.23
N PHE A 94 3.91 -3.23 -0.42
CA PHE A 94 3.29 -1.98 -0.83
C PHE A 94 2.21 -2.17 -1.90
N ILE A 95 2.52 -2.87 -2.99
CA ILE A 95 1.56 -3.12 -4.07
C ILE A 95 0.39 -3.98 -3.57
N GLY A 96 0.63 -4.92 -2.66
CA GLY A 96 -0.41 -5.71 -2.02
C GLY A 96 -1.45 -4.85 -1.30
N THR A 97 -1.02 -3.88 -0.48
CA THR A 97 -1.96 -2.98 0.20
C THR A 97 -2.68 -2.04 -0.75
N VAL A 98 -2.00 -1.55 -1.80
CA VAL A 98 -2.66 -0.79 -2.87
C VAL A 98 -3.72 -1.62 -3.58
N CYS A 99 -3.46 -2.90 -3.87
CA CYS A 99 -4.43 -3.78 -4.51
C CYS A 99 -5.63 -4.09 -3.62
N ILE A 100 -5.42 -4.28 -2.32
CA ILE A 100 -6.52 -4.41 -1.34
C ILE A 100 -7.36 -3.13 -1.33
N ALA A 101 -6.71 -1.95 -1.32
CA ALA A 101 -7.40 -0.67 -1.34
C ALA A 101 -8.26 -0.47 -2.60
N LEU A 102 -7.69 -0.72 -3.77
CA LEU A 102 -8.40 -0.61 -5.06
C LEU A 102 -9.55 -1.61 -5.18
N SER A 103 -9.36 -2.84 -4.69
CA SER A 103 -10.40 -3.87 -4.70
C SER A 103 -11.59 -3.46 -3.82
N LEU A 104 -11.31 -2.93 -2.62
CA LEU A 104 -12.35 -2.44 -1.72
C LEU A 104 -13.07 -1.21 -2.28
N GLU A 105 -12.34 -0.29 -2.91
CA GLU A 105 -12.89 0.88 -3.57
C GLU A 105 -13.85 0.49 -4.70
N ALA A 106 -13.45 -0.49 -5.53
CA ALA A 106 -14.34 -1.04 -6.55
C ALA A 106 -15.58 -1.72 -5.96
N LEU A 107 -15.42 -2.51 -4.89
CA LEU A 107 -16.55 -3.19 -4.24
C LEU A 107 -17.57 -2.18 -3.68
N ILE A 108 -17.09 -1.12 -3.04
CA ILE A 108 -17.92 -0.01 -2.53
C ILE A 108 -18.68 0.66 -3.69
N MET A 109 -18.01 0.91 -4.81
CA MET A 109 -18.67 1.46 -6.00
C MET A 109 -19.72 0.53 -6.60
N VAL A 110 -19.48 -0.78 -6.62
CA VAL A 110 -20.49 -1.76 -7.07
C VAL A 110 -21.73 -1.69 -6.16
N ILE A 111 -21.54 -1.69 -4.85
CA ILE A 111 -22.65 -1.59 -3.88
C ILE A 111 -23.41 -0.27 -4.09
N LYS A 112 -22.69 0.85 -4.18
CA LYS A 112 -23.25 2.19 -4.35
C LYS A 112 -24.04 2.32 -5.66
N TYR A 113 -23.50 1.88 -6.78
CA TYR A 113 -24.20 1.96 -8.08
C TYR A 113 -25.32 0.95 -8.21
N SER A 114 -25.21 -0.22 -7.57
CA SER A 114 -26.29 -1.20 -7.52
C SER A 114 -27.51 -0.69 -6.75
N GLN A 115 -27.30 0.06 -5.67
CA GLN A 115 -28.39 0.58 -4.84
C GLN A 115 -29.07 1.83 -5.43
N LEU A 116 -28.37 2.59 -6.26
CA LEU A 116 -28.90 3.82 -6.87
C LEU A 116 -29.62 3.57 -8.21
N GLU A 117 -29.79 2.31 -8.65
CA GLU A 117 -30.32 1.94 -9.97
C GLU A 117 -29.55 2.55 -11.17
N LEU A 118 -28.32 3.04 -10.95
CA LEU A 118 -27.40 3.54 -11.98
C LEU A 118 -26.65 2.40 -12.69
N ALA A 119 -27.38 1.37 -13.15
CA ALA A 119 -26.81 0.18 -13.76
C ALA A 119 -25.90 0.47 -14.98
N GLY A 120 -26.12 1.59 -15.67
CA GLY A 120 -25.29 2.03 -16.80
C GLY A 120 -23.87 2.47 -16.44
N ASN A 121 -23.55 2.75 -15.17
CA ASN A 121 -22.26 3.29 -14.76
C ASN A 121 -21.30 2.24 -14.14
N LEU A 122 -21.61 0.95 -14.27
CA LEU A 122 -20.82 -0.16 -13.71
C LEU A 122 -19.43 -0.33 -14.34
N TYR A 123 -19.14 0.36 -15.45
CA TYR A 123 -17.84 0.26 -16.12
C TYR A 123 -16.68 0.76 -15.24
N TYR A 124 -16.91 1.72 -14.33
CA TYR A 124 -15.87 2.21 -13.41
C TYR A 124 -15.37 1.12 -12.46
N PRO A 125 -16.22 0.46 -11.64
CA PRO A 125 -15.75 -0.61 -10.78
C PRO A 125 -15.13 -1.78 -11.55
N VAL A 126 -15.68 -2.12 -12.73
CA VAL A 126 -15.07 -3.16 -13.59
C VAL A 126 -13.67 -2.76 -14.02
N ALA A 127 -13.46 -1.52 -14.49
CA ALA A 127 -12.15 -1.03 -14.90
C ALA A 127 -11.14 -1.04 -13.74
N ILE A 128 -11.56 -0.71 -12.52
CA ILE A 128 -10.70 -0.74 -11.33
C ILE A 128 -10.33 -2.18 -10.96
N ILE A 129 -11.29 -3.12 -10.97
CA ILE A 129 -11.04 -4.54 -10.69
C ILE A 129 -10.08 -5.11 -11.74
N THR A 130 -10.32 -4.85 -13.03
CA THR A 130 -9.42 -5.29 -14.10
C THR A 130 -8.03 -4.71 -13.96
N SER A 131 -7.91 -3.40 -13.66
CA SER A 131 -6.61 -2.74 -13.43
C SER A 131 -5.88 -3.34 -12.23
N THR A 132 -6.61 -3.65 -11.16
CA THR A 132 -6.04 -4.29 -9.95
C THR A 132 -5.55 -5.70 -10.24
N ALA A 133 -6.31 -6.49 -10.99
CA ALA A 133 -5.90 -7.82 -11.43
C ALA A 133 -4.63 -7.76 -12.31
N LEU A 134 -4.56 -6.80 -13.24
CA LEU A 134 -3.38 -6.58 -14.08
C LEU A 134 -2.16 -6.14 -13.26
N LEU A 135 -2.34 -5.28 -12.26
CA LEU A 135 -1.27 -4.85 -11.35
C LEU A 135 -0.73 -6.03 -10.53
N LEU A 136 -1.61 -6.85 -9.95
CA LEU A 136 -1.23 -8.07 -9.23
C LEU A 136 -0.53 -9.09 -10.14
N ALA A 137 -1.03 -9.29 -11.36
CA ALA A 137 -0.38 -10.17 -12.33
C ALA A 137 1.01 -9.67 -12.70
N SER A 138 1.15 -8.36 -12.96
CA SER A 138 2.44 -7.72 -13.28
C SER A 138 3.42 -7.86 -12.11
N LEU A 139 2.96 -7.70 -10.87
CA LEU A 139 3.76 -7.95 -9.67
C LEU A 139 4.20 -9.42 -9.60
N GLY A 140 3.29 -10.37 -9.85
CA GLY A 140 3.61 -11.79 -9.87
C GLY A 140 4.68 -12.14 -10.90
N VAL A 141 4.58 -11.58 -12.11
CA VAL A 141 5.59 -11.73 -13.17
C VAL A 141 6.93 -11.11 -12.74
N PHE A 142 6.91 -9.90 -12.18
CA PHE A 142 8.12 -9.23 -11.67
C PHE A 142 8.83 -10.11 -10.61
N LEU A 143 8.10 -10.67 -9.66
CA LEU A 143 8.67 -11.55 -8.63
C LEU A 143 9.21 -12.85 -9.21
N HIS A 144 8.52 -13.42 -10.20
CA HIS A 144 8.98 -14.62 -10.88
C HIS A 144 10.27 -14.39 -11.66
N LEU A 145 10.32 -13.33 -12.48
CA LEU A 145 11.48 -13.02 -13.32
C LEU A 145 12.70 -12.63 -12.51
N THR A 146 12.49 -11.98 -11.37
CA THR A 146 13.59 -11.58 -10.52
C THR A 146 14.10 -12.78 -9.72
N ARG A 147 13.29 -13.80 -9.38
CA ARG A 147 13.66 -14.94 -8.52
C ARG A 147 15.11 -15.43 -8.71
N LYS A 148 15.93 -15.34 -7.65
CA LYS A 148 17.33 -15.81 -7.69
C LYS A 148 17.30 -17.34 -7.74
N ASN A 149 17.87 -17.93 -8.79
CA ASN A 149 18.05 -19.38 -8.89
C ASN A 149 19.21 -19.75 -7.97
N ASN A 150 18.90 -20.20 -6.75
CA ASN A 150 19.88 -20.79 -5.85
C ASN A 150 20.22 -22.20 -6.37
N GLY A 151 20.97 -22.26 -7.46
CA GLY A 151 21.48 -23.50 -8.02
C GLY A 151 22.51 -24.11 -7.08
N THR A 152 22.12 -25.20 -6.42
CA THR A 152 22.96 -26.36 -6.05
C THR A 152 24.45 -26.07 -5.78
N SER A 153 24.81 -25.86 -4.51
CA SER A 153 26.18 -26.19 -4.09
C SER A 153 26.35 -27.71 -4.20
N PRO A 154 27.34 -28.23 -4.93
CA PRO A 154 27.69 -29.63 -4.82
C PRO A 154 28.20 -29.84 -3.40
N VAL A 155 27.51 -30.71 -2.65
CA VAL A 155 28.07 -31.30 -1.43
C VAL A 155 29.36 -31.97 -1.86
N HIS A 156 30.49 -31.43 -1.40
CA HIS A 156 31.78 -32.10 -1.50
C HIS A 156 31.66 -33.48 -0.84
N ALA A 157 31.62 -34.51 -1.67
CA ALA A 157 32.01 -35.85 -1.31
C ALA A 157 33.54 -35.91 -1.44
N ASP A 158 34.21 -35.93 -0.31
CA ASP A 158 35.57 -36.42 -0.06
C ASP A 158 35.55 -36.70 1.45
N GLY A 159 35.89 -37.86 2.00
CA GLY A 159 36.59 -39.05 1.53
C GLY A 159 37.11 -39.70 2.81
#